data_AF-A0A962YNH9-F1
#
_entry.id   AF-A0A962YNH9-F1
#
_cell.length_a   1.000
_cell.length_b   1.000
_cell.length_c   1.000
_cell.angle_alpha   90.00
_cell.angle_beta   90.00
_cell.angle_gamma   90.00
#
_symmetry.space_group_name_H-M   'P 1'
#
loop_
_entity.id
_entity.type
_entity.pdbx_description
1 polymer ?
#
loop_
_entity_poly.entity_id
_entity_poly.type
_entity_poly.pdbx_seq_one_letter_code
_entity_poly.pdbx_strand_id
1 'polypeptide(L)'
;SPPSQPSPSSKQGKNIHRPVGRVAGQNRSLRPRKESEEQPLSPFSLDPRRTPLLCSLGRNLSELAYEGKIDPVVGRGSEIEKILDILARRRANNPVLVGPPGVGKTAIVEGLALKMVKSHKKAEEAAEESGLPAEPPPVLVELSAGALVSGTGVRGALAEKLAQLKDEVARSEGRILLFLDEIHALVGGDGPDDLANELKAALARGELSCVGATTEP
;
A
#
# COMPACT_ATOMS: atom_id res chain seq x y z
N SER A 1 -49.78 -3.93 58.29
CA SER A 1 -48.73 -3.41 59.18
C SER A 1 -47.60 -2.80 58.36
N PRO A 2 -47.03 -1.68 58.83
CA PRO A 2 -46.24 -0.73 58.05
C PRO A 2 -44.72 -1.02 58.27
N PRO A 3 -43.76 -0.11 58.03
CA PRO A 3 -42.63 -0.37 57.14
C PRO A 3 -41.27 -0.27 57.87
N SER A 4 -40.20 -0.29 57.08
CA SER A 4 -38.92 0.41 57.34
C SER A 4 -38.05 -0.07 58.52
N GLN A 5 -36.80 -0.45 58.24
CA GLN A 5 -35.64 0.44 58.41
C GLN A 5 -34.32 -0.34 58.24
N PRO A 6 -33.24 0.35 57.84
CA PRO A 6 -31.88 -0.17 57.70
C PRO A 6 -31.03 0.08 58.98
N SER A 7 -29.88 -0.62 59.06
CA SER A 7 -28.62 -0.34 59.79
C SER A 7 -28.66 0.23 61.22
N PRO A 8 -27.76 -0.21 62.12
CA PRO A 8 -26.60 0.65 62.35
C PRO A 8 -25.29 -0.04 62.70
N SER A 9 -24.25 0.75 62.44
CA SER A 9 -22.86 0.65 62.86
C SER A 9 -22.63 1.00 64.34
N SER A 10 -21.57 0.46 64.94
CA SER A 10 -20.82 1.11 66.04
C SER A 10 -19.46 0.41 66.19
N LYS A 11 -18.33 1.03 65.83
CA LYS A 11 -17.59 2.16 66.46
C LYS A 11 -16.53 1.66 67.46
N GLN A 12 -15.28 2.07 67.24
CA GLN A 12 -14.34 2.76 68.17
C GLN A 12 -12.91 2.62 67.61
N GLY A 13 -12.00 3.61 67.60
CA GLY A 13 -11.95 4.99 68.13
C GLY A 13 -10.98 5.83 67.27
N LYS A 14 -11.17 7.17 67.19
CA LYS A 14 -10.41 8.24 67.91
C LYS A 14 -8.89 8.18 67.67
N ASN A 15 -8.13 9.22 67.31
CA ASN A 15 -8.27 10.67 67.46
C ASN A 15 -7.17 11.41 66.64
N ILE A 16 -7.53 12.57 66.05
CA ILE A 16 -6.88 13.90 66.06
C ILE A 16 -5.37 14.06 65.77
N HIS A 17 -5.01 14.78 64.69
CA HIS A 17 -4.34 16.11 64.66
C HIS A 17 -3.75 16.43 63.27
N ARG A 18 -4.07 17.63 62.74
CA ARG A 18 -3.27 18.39 61.75
C ARG A 18 -2.19 19.18 62.53
N PRO A 19 -1.00 19.50 61.97
CA PRO A 19 -0.92 20.48 60.86
C PRO A 19 0.24 20.34 59.84
N VAL A 20 0.01 20.99 58.69
CA VAL A 20 0.91 21.75 57.78
C VAL A 20 2.38 21.31 57.62
N GLY A 21 2.72 20.88 56.40
CA GLY A 21 4.10 20.77 55.90
C GLY A 21 4.17 21.03 54.39
N ARG A 22 5.02 22.00 54.00
CA ARG A 22 5.40 22.45 52.64
C ARG A 22 5.25 21.41 51.51
N VAL A 23 4.57 21.78 50.44
CA VAL A 23 4.67 21.12 49.12
C VAL A 23 5.94 21.65 48.44
N ALA A 24 7.03 20.88 48.53
CA ALA A 24 8.22 21.09 47.71
C ALA A 24 8.10 20.23 46.45
N GLY A 25 8.22 20.86 45.29
CA GLY A 25 8.02 20.27 43.98
C GLY A 25 8.87 19.03 43.74
N GLN A 26 8.19 17.92 43.41
CA GLN A 26 8.80 16.82 42.68
C GLN A 26 8.51 17.04 41.20
N ASN A 27 9.52 17.58 40.52
CA ASN A 27 9.64 17.61 39.07
C ASN A 27 9.52 16.15 38.57
N ARG A 28 8.33 15.76 38.09
CA ARG A 28 8.20 14.55 37.27
C ARG A 28 8.94 14.86 35.98
N SER A 29 10.15 14.32 35.85
CA SER A 29 10.85 14.26 34.58
C SER A 29 9.96 13.51 33.59
N LEU A 30 9.25 14.27 32.76
CA LEU A 30 8.67 13.79 31.53
C LEU A 30 9.86 13.31 30.70
N ARG A 31 10.15 12.01 30.76
CA ARG A 31 11.07 11.39 29.82
C ARG A 31 10.48 11.67 28.43
N PRO A 32 11.22 12.33 27.51
CA PRO A 32 10.74 12.47 26.15
C PRO A 32 10.45 11.07 25.63
N ARG A 33 9.26 10.88 25.04
CA ARG A 33 8.97 9.68 24.25
C ARG A 33 10.13 9.54 23.28
N LYS A 34 10.88 8.44 23.35
CA LYS A 34 11.87 8.09 22.33
C LYS A 34 11.15 8.23 21.00
N GLU A 35 11.58 9.20 20.19
CA GLU A 35 11.35 9.18 18.76
C GLU A 35 11.73 7.78 18.32
N SER A 36 10.73 7.05 17.82
CA SER A 36 10.90 5.74 17.22
C SER A 36 12.07 5.85 16.25
N GLU A 37 13.15 5.13 16.52
CA GLU A 37 14.32 5.05 15.66
C GLU A 37 13.84 4.87 14.22
N GLU A 38 14.01 5.90 13.39
CA GLU A 38 13.68 5.87 11.97
C GLU A 38 14.55 4.80 11.33
N GLN A 39 14.05 3.57 11.26
CA GLN A 39 14.61 2.57 10.39
C GLN A 39 14.64 3.18 8.98
N PRO A 40 15.76 3.08 8.25
CA PRO A 40 15.83 3.61 6.90
C PRO A 40 14.67 3.01 6.11
N LEU A 41 13.82 3.89 5.57
CA LEU A 41 12.69 3.48 4.74
C LEU A 41 13.25 2.63 3.60
N SER A 42 12.67 1.45 3.40
CA SER A 42 13.07 0.55 2.32
C SER A 42 13.05 1.30 0.98
N PRO A 43 13.94 0.96 0.02
CA PRO A 43 13.95 1.59 -1.30
C PRO A 43 12.63 1.37 -2.08
N PHE A 44 11.78 0.45 -1.62
CA PHE A 44 10.46 0.18 -2.20
C PHE A 44 9.30 0.80 -1.43
N SER A 45 9.57 1.51 -0.32
CA SER A 45 8.54 2.13 0.50
C SER A 45 7.87 3.31 -0.21
N LEU A 46 6.55 3.40 -0.04
CA LEU A 46 5.73 4.52 -0.53
C LEU A 46 5.61 5.59 0.56
N ASP A 47 5.76 6.87 0.21
CA ASP A 47 5.56 7.98 1.16
C ASP A 47 4.07 8.30 1.28
N PRO A 48 3.42 8.09 2.44
CA PRO A 48 1.99 8.36 2.62
C PRO A 48 1.58 9.81 2.36
N ARG A 49 2.52 10.77 2.41
CA ARG A 49 2.25 12.18 2.08
C ARG A 49 2.19 12.43 0.58
N ARG A 50 2.88 11.59 -0.21
CA ARG A 50 2.91 11.69 -1.68
C ARG A 50 1.88 10.78 -2.33
N THR A 51 1.69 9.59 -1.77
CA THR A 51 0.83 8.54 -2.32
C THR A 51 -0.17 7.99 -1.29
N PRO A 52 -1.02 8.84 -0.68
CA PRO A 52 -1.96 8.41 0.37
C PRO A 52 -2.97 7.35 -0.09
N LEU A 53 -3.43 7.40 -1.35
CA LEU A 53 -4.37 6.42 -1.88
C LEU A 53 -3.69 5.06 -2.07
N LEU A 54 -2.50 5.03 -2.68
CA LEU A 54 -1.75 3.79 -2.87
C LEU A 54 -1.33 3.16 -1.55
N CYS A 55 -0.97 3.96 -0.55
CA CYS A 55 -0.65 3.45 0.79
C CYS A 55 -1.87 2.89 1.54
N SER A 56 -3.09 3.39 1.25
CA SER A 56 -4.30 2.98 1.96
C SER A 56 -5.05 1.84 1.29
N LEU A 57 -5.09 1.81 -0.04
CA LEU A 57 -5.82 0.81 -0.82
C LEU A 57 -4.92 -0.24 -1.47
N GLY A 58 -3.65 0.09 -1.69
CA GLY A 58 -2.72 -0.75 -2.42
C GLY A 58 -1.99 -1.76 -1.55
N ARG A 59 -1.59 -2.87 -2.18
CA ARG A 59 -0.67 -3.85 -1.61
C ARG A 59 0.69 -3.69 -2.32
N ASN A 60 1.71 -3.26 -1.59
CA ASN A 60 3.04 -3.03 -2.14
C ASN A 60 3.78 -4.36 -2.34
N LEU A 61 3.71 -4.93 -3.55
CA LEU A 61 4.35 -6.21 -3.87
C LEU A 61 5.88 -6.11 -3.85
N SER A 62 6.44 -4.96 -4.24
CA SER A 62 7.88 -4.75 -4.19
C SER A 62 8.43 -4.75 -2.77
N GLU A 63 7.75 -4.10 -1.83
CA GLU A 63 8.13 -4.12 -0.41
C GLU A 63 8.02 -5.54 0.15
N LEU A 64 6.91 -6.24 -0.11
CA LEU A 64 6.73 -7.62 0.33
C LEU A 64 7.81 -8.55 -0.25
N ALA A 65 8.19 -8.38 -1.51
CA ALA A 65 9.30 -9.11 -2.12
C ALA A 65 10.65 -8.78 -1.45
N TYR A 66 10.88 -7.51 -1.13
CA TYR A 66 12.11 -7.05 -0.47
C TYR A 66 12.26 -7.62 0.94
N GLU A 67 11.16 -7.68 1.68
CA GLU A 67 11.06 -8.27 3.02
C GLU A 67 11.06 -9.82 3.01
N GLY A 68 11.05 -10.45 1.84
CA GLY A 68 11.02 -11.91 1.71
C GLY A 68 9.68 -12.55 2.08
N LYS A 69 8.58 -11.80 2.01
CA LYS A 69 7.21 -12.25 2.30
C LYS A 69 6.48 -12.82 1.06
N ILE A 70 7.12 -12.81 -0.11
CA ILE A 70 6.62 -13.43 -1.34
C ILE A 70 7.39 -14.72 -1.58
N ASP A 71 6.66 -15.81 -1.78
CA ASP A 71 7.24 -17.12 -2.06
C ASP A 71 7.97 -17.15 -3.42
N PRO A 72 9.07 -17.92 -3.56
CA PRO A 72 9.76 -18.05 -4.83
C PRO A 72 8.86 -18.60 -5.94
N VAL A 73 8.79 -17.87 -7.05
CA VAL A 73 7.99 -18.27 -8.21
C VAL A 73 8.81 -19.14 -9.15
N VAL A 74 8.33 -20.36 -9.42
CA VAL A 74 9.01 -21.36 -10.24
C VAL A 74 8.27 -21.55 -11.57
N GLY A 75 9.03 -21.68 -12.67
CA GLY A 75 8.48 -22.06 -13.98
C GLY A 75 7.77 -20.93 -14.75
N ARG A 76 7.75 -19.69 -14.25
CA ARG A 76 7.09 -18.53 -14.88
C ARG A 76 8.06 -17.50 -15.49
N GLY A 77 9.31 -17.89 -15.70
CA GLY A 77 10.35 -16.99 -16.20
C GLY A 77 9.99 -16.38 -17.56
N SER A 78 9.47 -17.18 -18.48
CA SER A 78 9.15 -16.72 -19.85
C SER A 78 8.06 -15.66 -19.87
N GLU A 79 7.06 -15.78 -19.00
CA GLU A 79 5.96 -14.84 -18.86
C GLU A 79 6.45 -13.53 -18.22
N ILE A 80 7.32 -13.62 -17.21
CA ILE A 80 7.94 -12.45 -16.57
C ILE A 80 8.82 -11.68 -17.57
N GLU A 81 9.63 -12.36 -18.39
CA GLU A 81 10.41 -11.71 -19.46
C GLU A 81 9.49 -11.00 -20.45
N LYS A 82 8.42 -11.66 -20.91
CA LYS A 82 7.45 -11.04 -21.84
C LYS A 82 6.80 -9.79 -21.25
N ILE A 83 6.47 -9.78 -19.95
CA ILE A 83 5.94 -8.59 -19.28
C ILE A 83 6.95 -7.45 -19.36
N LEU A 84 8.21 -7.70 -19.00
CA LEU A 84 9.29 -6.71 -19.06
C LEU A 84 9.49 -6.16 -20.48
N ASP A 85 9.49 -7.04 -21.48
CA ASP A 85 9.61 -6.66 -22.89
C ASP A 85 8.46 -5.74 -23.35
N ILE A 86 7.24 -5.98 -22.86
CA ILE A 86 6.08 -5.13 -23.17
C ILE A 86 6.19 -3.79 -22.44
N LEU A 87 6.54 -3.78 -21.16
CA LEU A 87 6.71 -2.56 -20.35
C LEU A 87 7.78 -1.63 -20.95
N ALA A 88 8.82 -2.18 -21.58
CA ALA A 88 9.89 -1.44 -22.23
C ALA A 88 9.50 -0.80 -23.59
N ARG A 89 8.29 -1.06 -24.12
CA ARG A 89 7.86 -0.52 -25.42
C ARG A 89 7.54 0.97 -25.32
N ARG A 90 7.66 1.68 -26.44
CA ARG A 90 7.24 3.08 -26.57
C ARG A 90 5.73 3.28 -26.68
N ARG A 91 4.99 2.24 -27.09
CA ARG A 91 3.53 2.26 -27.30
C ARG A 91 2.95 0.91 -26.90
N ALA A 92 1.70 0.91 -26.43
CA ALA A 92 1.01 -0.29 -25.95
C ALA A 92 1.88 -1.08 -24.97
N ASN A 93 2.42 -0.36 -23.98
CA ASN A 93 3.36 -0.86 -22.99
C ASN A 93 2.68 -1.30 -21.68
N ASN A 94 1.36 -1.48 -21.71
CA ASN A 94 0.58 -1.98 -20.58
C ASN A 94 0.22 -3.45 -20.85
N PRO A 95 1.03 -4.42 -20.37
CA PRO A 95 0.76 -5.84 -20.59
C PRO A 95 -0.51 -6.27 -19.85
N VAL A 96 -1.27 -7.19 -20.46
CA VAL A 96 -2.45 -7.80 -19.84
C VAL A 96 -2.27 -9.32 -19.83
N LEU A 97 -2.32 -9.90 -18.63
CA LEU A 97 -2.32 -11.33 -18.39
C LEU A 97 -3.74 -11.87 -18.57
N VAL A 98 -3.88 -12.84 -19.48
CA VAL A 98 -5.16 -13.43 -19.85
C VAL A 98 -5.07 -14.94 -19.65
N GLY A 99 -6.13 -15.54 -19.12
CA GLY A 99 -6.25 -17.00 -18.96
C GLY A 99 -7.31 -17.40 -17.94
N PRO A 100 -7.52 -18.69 -17.67
CA PRO A 100 -8.54 -19.17 -16.73
C PRO A 100 -8.34 -18.66 -15.29
N PRO A 101 -9.37 -18.68 -14.44
CA PRO A 101 -9.22 -18.42 -13.00
C PRO A 101 -8.30 -19.45 -12.35
N GLY A 102 -7.54 -19.04 -11.33
CA GLY A 102 -6.69 -19.94 -10.55
C GLY A 102 -5.37 -20.37 -11.22
N VAL A 103 -5.07 -19.96 -12.45
CA VAL A 103 -3.82 -20.35 -13.16
C VAL A 103 -2.55 -19.65 -12.64
N GLY A 104 -2.68 -18.76 -11.65
CA GLY A 104 -1.57 -18.05 -11.02
C GLY A 104 -1.13 -16.80 -11.77
N LYS A 105 -2.06 -16.01 -12.33
CA LYS A 105 -1.74 -14.71 -12.96
C LYS A 105 -1.08 -13.76 -11.94
N THR A 106 -1.61 -13.69 -10.73
CA THR A 106 -1.02 -12.94 -9.61
C THR A 106 0.38 -13.44 -9.27
N ALA A 107 0.61 -14.76 -9.26
CA ALA A 107 1.94 -15.34 -8.99
C ALA A 107 2.98 -14.93 -10.04
N ILE A 108 2.59 -14.73 -11.31
CA ILE A 108 3.50 -14.19 -12.33
C ILE A 108 3.96 -12.77 -11.95
N VAL A 109 3.04 -11.93 -11.45
CA VAL A 109 3.31 -10.55 -11.06
C VAL A 109 4.10 -10.46 -9.75
N GLU A 110 3.84 -11.35 -8.80
CA GLU A 110 4.69 -11.53 -7.61
C GLU A 110 6.12 -11.94 -8.00
N GLY A 111 6.26 -12.81 -9.02
CA GLY A 111 7.56 -13.17 -9.60
C GLY A 111 8.26 -12.00 -10.27
N LEU A 112 7.51 -11.09 -10.92
CA LEU A 112 8.04 -9.83 -11.43
C LEU A 112 8.58 -8.96 -10.29
N ALA A 113 7.84 -8.82 -9.16
CA ALA A 113 8.29 -8.07 -7.99
C ALA A 113 9.64 -8.61 -7.44
N LEU A 114 9.73 -9.94 -7.27
CA LEU A 114 10.98 -10.61 -6.85
C LEU A 114 12.14 -10.31 -7.80
N LYS A 115 11.88 -10.31 -9.11
CA LYS A 115 12.90 -10.02 -10.12
C LYS A 115 13.34 -8.55 -10.09
N MET A 116 12.41 -7.61 -9.91
CA MET A 116 12.71 -6.18 -9.74
C MET A 116 13.60 -5.94 -8.52
N VAL A 117 13.25 -6.54 -7.37
CA VAL A 117 14.05 -6.48 -6.14
C VAL A 117 15.46 -7.06 -6.35
N LYS A 118 15.56 -8.23 -6.99
CA LYS A 118 16.86 -8.85 -7.28
C LYS A 118 17.72 -7.98 -8.21
N SER A 119 17.10 -7.32 -9.19
CA SER A 119 17.80 -6.41 -10.09
C SER A 119 18.30 -5.17 -9.36
N HIS A 120 17.50 -4.63 -8.43
CA HIS A 120 17.90 -3.47 -7.64
C HIS A 120 19.09 -3.78 -6.73
N LYS A 121 19.08 -4.91 -6.01
CA LYS A 121 20.21 -5.32 -5.15
C LYS A 121 21.53 -5.40 -5.93
N LYS A 122 21.50 -5.91 -7.17
CA LYS A 122 22.68 -5.91 -8.04
C LYS A 122 23.14 -4.51 -8.45
N ALA A 123 22.19 -3.60 -8.65
CA ALA A 123 22.50 -2.21 -8.96
C ALA A 123 23.11 -1.49 -7.76
N GLU A 124 22.65 -1.79 -6.53
CA GLU A 124 23.26 -1.30 -5.29
C GLU A 124 24.70 -1.82 -5.13
N GLU A 125 24.94 -3.13 -5.33
CA GLU A 125 26.30 -3.70 -5.31
C GLU A 125 27.23 -3.00 -6.31
N ALA A 126 26.78 -2.76 -7.55
CA ALA A 126 27.57 -2.05 -8.56
C ALA A 126 27.75 -0.55 -8.25
N ALA A 127 26.77 0.08 -7.61
CA ALA A 127 26.84 1.45 -7.13
C ALA A 127 27.89 1.62 -6.03
N GLU A 128 27.95 0.66 -5.08
CA GLU A 128 28.98 0.61 -4.04
C GLU A 128 30.38 0.48 -4.64
N GLU A 129 30.56 -0.38 -5.65
CA GLU A 129 31.84 -0.57 -6.34
C GLU A 129 32.28 0.68 -7.13
N SER A 130 31.34 1.38 -7.76
CA SER A 130 31.62 2.55 -8.61
C SER A 130 31.65 3.88 -7.86
N GLY A 131 31.11 3.93 -6.63
CA GLY A 131 30.93 5.16 -5.86
C GLY A 131 29.82 6.09 -6.38
N LEU A 132 29.01 5.63 -7.34
CA LEU A 132 27.86 6.36 -7.87
C LEU A 132 26.58 5.86 -7.21
N PRO A 133 25.59 6.72 -6.92
CA PRO A 133 24.33 6.27 -6.33
C PRO A 133 23.54 5.40 -7.31
N ALA A 134 22.93 4.33 -6.80
CA ALA A 134 21.96 3.55 -7.56
C ALA A 134 20.70 4.38 -7.81
N GLU A 135 20.15 4.26 -9.01
CA GLU A 135 18.84 4.85 -9.32
C GLU A 135 17.74 4.19 -8.46
N PRO A 136 16.74 4.95 -8.00
CA PRO A 136 15.65 4.42 -7.22
C PRO A 136 14.85 3.39 -8.03
N PRO A 137 14.51 2.23 -7.45
CA PRO A 137 13.85 1.18 -8.20
C PRO A 137 12.36 1.50 -8.39
N PRO A 138 11.75 0.98 -9.46
CA PRO A 138 10.30 1.01 -9.60
C PRO A 138 9.63 0.21 -8.47
N VAL A 139 8.46 0.68 -8.03
CA VAL A 139 7.63 0.08 -6.98
C VAL A 139 6.36 -0.48 -7.62
N LEU A 140 6.19 -1.80 -7.49
CA LEU A 140 5.04 -2.54 -7.99
C LEU A 140 3.95 -2.59 -6.91
N VAL A 141 2.80 -1.98 -7.20
CA VAL A 141 1.67 -1.86 -6.28
C VAL A 141 0.44 -2.54 -6.87
N GLU A 142 -0.07 -3.54 -6.17
CA GLU A 142 -1.32 -4.20 -6.49
C GLU A 142 -2.52 -3.37 -6.03
N LEU A 143 -3.49 -3.19 -6.92
CA LEU A 143 -4.80 -2.62 -6.65
C LEU A 143 -5.87 -3.59 -7.14
N SER A 144 -6.73 -4.04 -6.24
CA SER A 144 -7.91 -4.82 -6.62
C SER A 144 -9.05 -3.91 -7.04
N ALA A 145 -9.87 -4.37 -7.97
CA ALA A 145 -11.10 -3.66 -8.34
C ALA A 145 -12.00 -3.42 -7.11
N GLY A 146 -12.08 -4.40 -6.20
CA GLY A 146 -12.82 -4.28 -4.94
C GLY A 146 -12.33 -3.13 -4.06
N ALA A 147 -11.02 -2.89 -3.95
CA ALA A 147 -10.48 -1.79 -3.14
C ALA A 147 -10.92 -0.42 -3.68
N LEU A 148 -10.91 -0.25 -5.01
CA LEU A 148 -11.33 1.00 -5.66
C LEU A 148 -12.84 1.22 -5.53
N VAL A 149 -13.65 0.17 -5.67
CA VAL A 149 -15.13 0.23 -5.62
C VAL A 149 -15.69 0.18 -4.18
N SER A 150 -14.89 -0.24 -3.20
CA SER A 150 -15.34 -0.28 -1.79
C SER A 150 -15.65 1.11 -1.25
N GLY A 151 -16.81 1.24 -0.57
CA GLY A 151 -17.27 2.51 0.00
C GLY A 151 -17.80 3.54 -1.01
N THR A 152 -17.88 3.22 -2.30
CA THR A 152 -18.24 4.17 -3.37
C THR A 152 -19.68 4.01 -3.87
N GLY A 153 -20.66 3.81 -2.99
CA GLY A 153 -22.09 3.75 -3.38
C GLY A 153 -22.61 4.99 -4.12
N VAL A 154 -21.77 6.02 -4.28
CA VAL A 154 -22.01 7.22 -5.09
C VAL A 154 -20.98 7.26 -6.22
N ARG A 155 -21.44 7.30 -7.47
CA ARG A 155 -20.67 7.47 -8.74
C ARG A 155 -19.46 8.41 -8.64
N GLY A 156 -19.56 9.49 -7.87
CA GLY A 156 -18.50 10.48 -7.69
C GLY A 156 -17.26 9.97 -6.94
N ALA A 157 -17.40 9.03 -6.01
CA ALA A 157 -16.29 8.59 -5.17
C ALA A 157 -15.28 7.71 -5.93
N LEU A 158 -15.74 6.89 -6.89
CA LEU A 158 -14.83 6.13 -7.76
C LEU A 158 -14.07 7.07 -8.71
N ALA A 159 -14.75 8.07 -9.26
CA ALA A 159 -14.13 9.09 -10.10
C ALA A 159 -13.02 9.84 -9.37
N GLU A 160 -13.29 10.27 -8.14
CA GLU A 160 -12.33 10.97 -7.29
C GLU A 160 -11.10 10.09 -6.98
N LYS A 161 -11.32 8.82 -6.63
CA LYS A 161 -10.21 7.87 -6.43
C LYS A 161 -9.39 7.65 -7.69
N LEU A 162 -10.00 7.52 -8.87
CA LEU A 162 -9.27 7.35 -10.13
C LEU A 162 -8.47 8.60 -10.51
N ALA A 163 -9.03 9.80 -10.30
CA ALA A 163 -8.32 11.05 -10.50
C ALA A 163 -7.12 11.16 -9.54
N GLN A 164 -7.32 10.86 -8.26
CA GLN A 164 -6.24 10.85 -7.27
C GLN A 164 -5.17 9.80 -7.60
N LEU A 165 -5.56 8.60 -8.04
CA LEU A 165 -4.62 7.55 -8.46
C LEU A 165 -3.73 8.02 -9.61
N LYS A 166 -4.32 8.65 -10.63
CA LYS A 166 -3.58 9.22 -11.77
C LYS A 166 -2.58 10.28 -11.32
N ASP A 167 -3.01 11.18 -10.43
CA ASP A 167 -2.14 12.22 -9.88
C ASP A 167 -0.96 11.63 -9.09
N GLU A 168 -1.22 10.63 -8.25
CA GLU A 168 -0.18 9.95 -7.46
C GLU A 168 0.84 9.23 -8.36
N VAL A 169 0.37 8.53 -9.39
CA VAL A 169 1.24 7.85 -10.37
C VAL A 169 2.04 8.86 -11.20
N ALA A 170 1.42 9.93 -11.68
CA ALA A 170 2.11 10.96 -12.45
C ALA A 170 3.23 11.64 -11.65
N ARG A 171 2.98 11.97 -10.36
CA ARG A 171 3.97 12.54 -9.44
C ARG A 171 5.10 11.56 -9.07
N SER A 172 4.93 10.28 -9.36
CA SER A 172 5.98 9.28 -9.14
C SER A 172 7.05 9.26 -10.22
N GLU A 173 6.88 10.03 -11.31
CA GLU A 173 7.86 10.18 -12.39
C GLU A 173 8.29 8.83 -12.99
N GLY A 174 7.33 7.91 -13.14
CA GLY A 174 7.57 6.57 -13.69
C GLY A 174 8.07 5.54 -12.67
N ARG A 175 8.19 5.90 -11.39
CA ARG A 175 8.59 4.98 -10.33
C ARG A 175 7.48 3.98 -9.97
N ILE A 176 6.20 4.33 -10.11
CA ILE A 176 5.12 3.43 -9.72
C ILE A 176 4.65 2.60 -10.93
N LEU A 177 4.65 1.28 -10.76
CA LEU A 177 4.03 0.32 -11.66
C LEU A 177 2.81 -0.27 -10.95
N LEU A 178 1.63 -0.13 -11.56
CA LEU A 178 0.41 -0.69 -10.98
C LEU A 178 0.21 -2.14 -11.44
N PHE A 179 -0.28 -3.00 -10.56
CA PHE A 179 -0.92 -4.25 -10.93
C PHE A 179 -2.42 -4.13 -10.71
N LEU A 180 -3.19 -4.22 -11.78
CA LEU A 180 -4.66 -4.15 -11.76
C LEU A 180 -5.21 -5.56 -11.95
N ASP A 181 -5.51 -6.24 -10.84
CA ASP A 181 -6.18 -7.53 -10.90
C ASP A 181 -7.67 -7.35 -11.22
N GLU A 182 -8.21 -8.24 -12.04
CA GLU A 182 -9.55 -8.14 -12.59
C GLU A 182 -9.82 -6.78 -13.26
N ILE A 183 -8.91 -6.34 -14.11
CA ILE A 183 -9.02 -5.03 -14.79
C ILE A 183 -10.35 -4.87 -15.56
N HIS A 184 -10.96 -5.98 -15.99
CA HIS A 184 -12.27 -5.99 -16.61
C HIS A 184 -13.39 -5.49 -15.68
N ALA A 185 -13.29 -5.68 -14.36
CA ALA A 185 -14.27 -5.18 -13.41
C ALA A 185 -14.27 -3.64 -13.32
N LEU A 186 -13.11 -3.02 -13.56
CA LEU A 186 -12.97 -1.55 -13.65
C LEU A 186 -13.37 -1.00 -15.02
N VAL A 187 -13.20 -1.80 -16.07
CA VAL A 187 -13.39 -1.38 -17.48
C VAL A 187 -14.77 -1.74 -18.03
N GLY A 188 -15.48 -2.71 -17.45
CA GLY A 188 -16.75 -3.24 -17.94
C GLY A 188 -17.78 -3.61 -16.86
N GLY A 189 -17.55 -3.29 -15.59
CA GLY A 189 -18.57 -3.45 -14.53
C GLY A 189 -19.67 -2.39 -14.61
N ASP A 190 -20.64 -2.44 -13.68
CA ASP A 190 -21.76 -1.46 -13.51
C ASP A 190 -21.31 -0.04 -13.13
N GLY A 191 -20.03 0.27 -13.31
CA GLY A 191 -19.52 1.62 -13.19
C GLY A 191 -20.09 2.52 -14.30
N PRO A 192 -20.12 3.85 -14.09
CA PRO A 192 -20.50 4.78 -15.14
C PRO A 192 -19.60 4.62 -16.37
N ASP A 193 -20.21 4.52 -17.55
CA ASP A 193 -19.51 4.38 -18.85
C ASP A 193 -18.38 5.40 -19.04
N ASP A 194 -18.54 6.60 -18.48
CA ASP A 194 -17.54 7.67 -18.54
C ASP A 194 -16.21 7.30 -17.86
N LEU A 195 -16.26 6.55 -16.75
CA LEU A 195 -15.06 6.18 -15.99
C LEU A 195 -14.28 5.05 -16.67
N ALA A 196 -15.00 4.09 -17.25
CA ALA A 196 -14.37 3.05 -18.06
C ALA A 196 -13.64 3.66 -19.27
N ASN A 197 -14.24 4.66 -19.91
CA ASN A 197 -13.63 5.38 -21.03
C ASN A 197 -12.42 6.22 -20.57
N GLU A 198 -12.50 6.88 -19.41
CA GLU A 198 -11.37 7.63 -18.85
C GLU A 198 -10.18 6.70 -18.56
N LEU A 199 -10.42 5.56 -17.92
CA LEU A 199 -9.38 4.57 -17.61
C LEU A 199 -8.74 4.03 -18.89
N LYS A 200 -9.55 3.63 -19.89
CA LYS A 200 -9.04 3.20 -21.21
C LYS A 200 -8.15 4.28 -21.83
N ALA A 201 -8.55 5.54 -21.73
CA ALA A 201 -7.81 6.65 -22.31
C ALA A 201 -6.48 6.90 -21.57
N ALA A 202 -6.47 6.84 -20.24
CA ALA A 202 -5.26 6.97 -19.43
C ALA A 202 -4.24 5.84 -19.73
N LEU A 203 -4.73 4.61 -19.87
CA LEU A 203 -3.92 3.44 -20.26
C LEU A 203 -3.36 3.59 -21.69
N ALA A 204 -4.18 4.04 -22.64
CA ALA A 204 -3.74 4.23 -24.02
C ALA A 204 -2.67 5.34 -24.15
N ARG A 205 -2.75 6.39 -23.32
CA ARG A 205 -1.78 7.48 -23.27
C ARG A 205 -0.53 7.16 -22.47
N GLY A 206 -0.51 6.05 -21.72
CA GLY A 206 0.60 5.70 -20.83
C GLY A 206 0.70 6.59 -19.58
N GLU A 207 -0.39 7.28 -19.21
CA GLU A 207 -0.47 8.07 -17.97
C GLU A 207 -0.48 7.18 -16.73
N LEU A 208 -0.90 5.92 -16.91
CA LEU A 208 -0.84 4.86 -15.91
C LEU A 208 0.02 3.74 -16.48
N SER A 209 1.20 3.53 -15.91
CA SER A 209 2.02 2.35 -16.18
C SER A 209 1.47 1.19 -15.37
N CYS A 210 0.98 0.14 -16.04
CA CYS A 210 0.39 -0.99 -15.33
C CYS A 210 0.59 -2.35 -16.01
N VAL A 211 0.51 -3.39 -15.21
CA VAL A 211 0.21 -4.77 -15.62
C VAL A 211 -1.25 -5.06 -15.28
N GLY A 212 -2.06 -5.48 -16.24
CA GLY A 212 -3.43 -5.92 -15.99
C GLY A 212 -3.53 -7.44 -15.88
N ALA A 213 -4.52 -7.94 -15.15
CA ALA A 213 -4.94 -9.34 -15.25
C ALA A 213 -6.45 -9.45 -15.49
N THR A 214 -6.85 -10.41 -16.31
CA THR A 214 -8.24 -10.76 -16.54
C THR A 214 -8.41 -12.25 -16.75
N THR A 215 -9.58 -12.76 -16.39
CA THR A 215 -10.00 -14.10 -16.78
C THR A 215 -10.46 -14.10 -18.24
N GLU A 216 -10.18 -15.17 -18.97
CA GLU A 216 -10.91 -15.45 -20.22
C GLU A 216 -12.37 -15.76 -19.86
N PRO A 217 -13.35 -15.18 -20.56
CA PRO A 217 -14.76 -15.53 -20.39
C PRO A 217 -15.05 -16.98 -20.83
#